data_AF-A0AAD6LME8-F1
#
_entry.id   AF-A0AAD6LME8-F1
#
_cell.length_a   1.000
_cell.length_b   1.000
_cell.length_c   1.000
_cell.angle_alpha   90.00
_cell.angle_beta   90.00
_cell.angle_gamma   90.00
#
_symmetry.space_group_name_H-M   'P 1'
#
loop_
_entity.id
_entity.type
_entity.pdbx_description
1 polymer ?
#
loop_
_entity_poly.entity_id
_entity_poly.type
_entity_poly.pdbx_seq_one_letter_code
_entity_poly.pdbx_strand_id
1 'polypeptide(L)'
;MDLPSEKPLKIHLVNSTESPEFTHLTQSLTRSSIIGLDAEWKPIRGQTHQPTFPTVSLLQLACQLGHDSDESETFLLDLHSVPLPSIWELLRETFVSPDILKLGFKFKQDLVYLSSTFCLQGCDPGFDKVEPYLDITSIYYQMQHKQQGRKGPKETKSLATICKEVLGISLSKELQCSDWSHRPLTEEQKTYAATDAHCLLKIFSVFQDNIVKKGNSSNDMVELHSSGVNLGLKEILEKHDIDDKIIRIKYSEASHIFQATVSSENCQRIAEVDVAVSRTSSRNTMPMNESLLKIVRKYGEKILLRESDRKPKAARKKAKKHSSLVAVTREKQLDNTGDWQGPPPWDLSLGGDGCPKFLCDVMIEGLAKHLRCVGVDAAIPSSKKPESRELLDQAYREQRVLLTRDAKLLRHQYLIKNQIYRVKNLLKNEQLLEVIETFQLQINEDQLMSRCTKCNGRFIQKPLTTEEAVEAAKGFQRIPDCLFNKNLEFWQCMECNQLYWEVVPSNSVHSCLF
;
A
#
# COMPACT_ATOMS: atom_id res chain seq x y z
N MET A 1 -16.16 -14.66 -29.67
CA MET A 1 -14.91 -13.91 -29.86
C MET A 1 -14.12 -14.11 -28.59
N ASP A 2 -13.14 -15.00 -28.65
CA ASP A 2 -12.28 -15.25 -27.50
C ASP A 2 -11.36 -14.04 -27.30
N LEU A 3 -11.14 -13.67 -26.03
CA LEU A 3 -10.18 -12.64 -25.68
C LEU A 3 -8.79 -13.08 -26.17
N PRO A 4 -7.96 -12.19 -26.75
CA PRO A 4 -6.61 -12.55 -27.12
C PRO A 4 -5.85 -13.04 -25.89
N SER A 5 -5.29 -14.24 -25.99
CA SER A 5 -4.44 -14.86 -24.97
C SER A 5 -3.34 -13.87 -24.56
N GLU A 6 -3.44 -13.29 -23.36
CA GLU A 6 -2.36 -12.43 -22.84
C GLU A 6 -1.08 -13.27 -22.76
N LYS A 7 0.03 -12.73 -23.29
CA LYS A 7 1.34 -13.38 -23.14
C LYS A 7 1.63 -13.55 -21.63
N PRO A 8 2.17 -14.69 -21.19
CA PRO A 8 2.52 -14.89 -19.80
C PRO A 8 3.55 -13.85 -19.35
N LEU A 9 3.41 -13.38 -18.10
CA LEU A 9 4.34 -12.45 -17.46
C LEU A 9 5.76 -13.04 -17.44
N LYS A 10 6.72 -12.31 -18.01
CA LYS A 10 8.15 -12.62 -17.87
C LYS A 10 8.60 -12.19 -16.46
N ILE A 11 8.90 -13.17 -15.61
CA ILE A 11 9.30 -12.97 -14.21
C ILE A 11 10.74 -13.47 -14.02
N HIS A 12 11.60 -12.65 -13.45
CA HIS A 12 13.00 -12.98 -13.16
C HIS A 12 13.29 -12.80 -11.67
N LEU A 13 13.72 -13.87 -10.99
CA LEU A 13 14.14 -13.79 -9.58
C LEU A 13 15.63 -13.45 -9.52
N VAL A 14 15.97 -12.35 -8.86
CA VAL A 14 17.35 -11.86 -8.71
C VAL A 14 17.79 -12.13 -7.27
N ASN A 15 18.62 -13.17 -7.08
CA ASN A 15 19.07 -13.64 -5.76
C ASN A 15 20.59 -13.53 -5.53
N SER A 16 21.37 -13.17 -6.55
CA SER A 16 22.81 -12.89 -6.48
C SER A 16 23.20 -11.84 -7.51
N THR A 17 24.19 -10.99 -7.21
CA THR A 17 24.77 -10.04 -8.19
C THR A 17 25.64 -10.71 -9.26
N GLU A 18 25.94 -12.00 -9.13
CA GLU A 18 26.67 -12.80 -10.12
C GLU A 18 25.72 -13.54 -11.08
N SER A 19 24.41 -13.44 -10.87
CA SER A 19 23.41 -14.19 -11.65
C SER A 19 23.16 -13.57 -13.04
N PRO A 20 22.76 -14.37 -14.03
CA PRO A 20 22.35 -13.85 -15.34
C PRO A 20 21.11 -12.96 -15.21
N GLU A 21 20.22 -13.20 -14.24
CA GLU A 21 19.06 -12.36 -13.95
C GLU A 21 19.46 -10.98 -13.40
N PHE A 22 20.53 -10.87 -12.60
CA PHE A 22 21.06 -9.56 -12.21
C PHE A 22 21.67 -8.81 -13.40
N THR A 23 22.43 -9.52 -14.23
CA THR A 23 22.95 -8.94 -15.49
C THR A 23 21.78 -8.44 -16.35
N HIS A 24 20.73 -9.25 -16.50
CA HIS A 24 19.54 -8.90 -17.26
C HIS A 24 18.81 -7.68 -16.66
N LEU A 25 18.58 -7.65 -15.35
CA LEU A 25 18.04 -6.48 -14.63
C LEU A 25 18.83 -5.21 -14.95
N THR A 26 20.16 -5.28 -14.87
CA THR A 26 21.00 -4.09 -15.11
C THR A 26 20.95 -3.58 -16.54
N GLN A 27 20.65 -4.44 -17.52
CA GLN A 27 20.46 -4.09 -18.93
C GLN A 27 19.03 -3.61 -19.22
N SER A 28 18.02 -4.20 -18.59
CA SER A 28 16.63 -3.75 -18.73
C SER A 28 16.45 -2.36 -18.11
N LEU A 29 17.06 -2.08 -16.95
CA LEU A 29 17.04 -0.75 -16.32
C LEU A 29 17.66 0.37 -17.18
N THR A 30 18.69 0.10 -18.00
CA THR A 30 19.24 1.12 -18.92
C THR A 30 18.39 1.33 -20.17
N ARG A 31 17.54 0.35 -20.52
CA ARG A 31 16.66 0.35 -21.70
C ARG A 31 15.20 0.72 -21.38
N SER A 32 14.88 0.95 -20.11
CA SER A 32 13.55 1.32 -19.64
C SER A 32 13.43 2.80 -19.34
N SER A 33 12.48 3.47 -19.99
CA SER A 33 12.10 4.87 -19.67
C SER A 33 10.98 4.94 -18.62
N ILE A 34 10.33 3.81 -18.30
CA ILE A 34 9.25 3.69 -17.32
C ILE A 34 9.47 2.39 -16.53
N ILE A 35 9.36 2.46 -15.20
CA ILE A 35 9.35 1.29 -14.31
C ILE A 35 8.20 1.37 -13.30
N GLY A 36 7.57 0.22 -13.01
CA GLY A 36 6.68 0.02 -11.87
C GLY A 36 7.46 -0.43 -10.64
N LEU A 37 7.22 0.23 -9.50
CA LEU A 37 7.80 -0.09 -8.20
C LEU A 37 6.73 -0.61 -7.24
N ASP A 38 7.05 -1.73 -6.59
CA ASP A 38 6.36 -2.22 -5.40
C ASP A 38 7.39 -2.84 -4.43
N ALA A 39 7.00 -3.16 -3.20
CA ALA A 39 7.85 -3.91 -2.27
C ALA A 39 7.03 -4.79 -1.32
N GLU A 40 7.64 -5.88 -0.82
CA GLU A 40 7.01 -6.78 0.15
C GLU A 40 7.86 -6.93 1.42
N TRP A 41 7.21 -6.84 2.58
CA TRP A 41 7.84 -6.91 3.90
C TRP A 41 6.97 -7.69 4.88
N LYS A 42 7.59 -8.40 5.81
CA LYS A 42 6.87 -9.11 6.88
C LYS A 42 6.35 -8.12 7.93
N PRO A 43 5.04 -8.06 8.23
CA PRO A 43 4.52 -7.18 9.27
C PRO A 43 5.05 -7.60 10.66
N ILE A 44 5.67 -6.66 11.39
CA ILE A 44 6.13 -6.91 12.76
C ILE A 44 4.90 -7.00 13.68
N ARG A 45 4.54 -8.23 14.08
CA ARG A 45 3.60 -8.50 15.18
C ARG A 45 4.41 -8.49 16.47
N GLY A 46 4.12 -7.56 17.37
CA GLY A 46 5.14 -7.00 18.28
C GLY A 46 5.57 -7.88 19.45
N GLN A 47 6.88 -7.87 19.73
CA GLN A 47 7.45 -8.16 21.06
C GLN A 47 8.84 -7.53 21.31
N THR A 48 9.30 -6.60 20.45
CA THR A 48 10.60 -5.92 20.63
C THR A 48 10.48 -4.69 21.55
N HIS A 49 11.39 -4.58 22.53
CA HIS A 49 11.46 -3.41 23.42
C HIS A 49 11.84 -2.10 22.71
N GLN A 50 12.33 -2.17 21.46
CA GLN A 50 12.59 -1.03 20.60
C GLN A 50 11.64 -1.04 19.39
N PRO A 51 11.09 0.13 19.00
CA PRO A 51 10.35 0.26 17.76
C PRO A 51 11.34 0.21 16.58
N THR A 52 11.19 -0.77 15.71
CA THR A 52 11.96 -0.91 14.46
C THR A 52 11.01 -0.85 13.27
N PHE A 53 11.53 -0.51 12.09
CA PHE A 53 10.78 -0.66 10.85
C PHE A 53 10.79 -2.12 10.39
N PRO A 54 9.72 -2.60 9.71
CA PRO A 54 9.78 -3.84 8.96
C PRO A 54 10.94 -3.84 7.97
N THR A 55 11.66 -4.97 7.88
CA THR A 55 12.66 -5.20 6.84
C THR A 55 11.97 -5.60 5.55
N VAL A 56 12.33 -4.97 4.44
CA VAL A 56 11.84 -5.35 3.10
C VAL A 56 12.52 -6.64 2.68
N SER A 57 11.72 -7.63 2.29
CA SER A 57 12.18 -8.96 1.89
C SER A 57 12.28 -9.14 0.37
N LEU A 58 11.49 -8.38 -0.38
CA LEU A 58 11.43 -8.43 -1.84
C LEU A 58 11.16 -7.02 -2.38
N LEU A 59 11.89 -6.60 -3.41
CA LEU A 59 11.63 -5.37 -4.16
C LEU A 59 11.25 -5.74 -5.60
N GLN A 60 10.13 -5.24 -6.11
CA GLN A 60 9.68 -5.56 -7.46
C GLN A 60 9.92 -4.39 -8.41
N LEU A 61 10.53 -4.69 -9.55
CA LEU A 61 10.85 -3.75 -10.62
C LEU A 61 10.23 -4.25 -11.93
N ALA A 62 9.08 -3.70 -12.30
CA ALA A 62 8.45 -3.97 -13.58
C ALA A 62 8.98 -2.98 -14.64
N CYS A 63 9.80 -3.46 -15.56
CA CYS A 63 10.51 -2.67 -16.56
C CYS A 63 9.77 -2.70 -17.90
N GLN A 64 9.43 -1.53 -18.47
CA GLN A 64 8.95 -1.44 -19.86
C GLN A 64 10.12 -1.23 -20.81
N LEU A 65 10.29 -2.09 -21.82
CA LEU A 65 11.46 -2.07 -22.70
C LEU A 65 11.21 -1.19 -23.94
N GLY A 66 12.07 -0.19 -24.15
CA GLY A 66 11.92 0.77 -25.25
C GLY A 66 10.72 1.73 -25.08
N HIS A 67 10.45 2.54 -26.11
CA HIS A 67 9.38 3.54 -26.06
C HIS A 67 8.03 3.06 -26.60
N ASP A 68 8.05 2.19 -27.61
CA ASP A 68 6.87 1.79 -28.39
C ASP A 68 6.65 0.26 -28.39
N SER A 69 7.24 -0.45 -27.43
CA SER A 69 7.04 -1.89 -27.28
C SER A 69 6.12 -2.20 -26.09
N ASP A 70 5.21 -3.15 -26.31
CA ASP A 70 4.42 -3.80 -25.25
C ASP A 70 5.25 -4.82 -24.44
N GLU A 71 6.55 -4.98 -24.74
CA GLU A 71 7.42 -5.88 -23.98
C GLU A 71 7.76 -5.26 -22.62
N SER A 72 7.39 -5.99 -21.58
CA SER A 72 7.73 -5.65 -20.21
C SER A 72 8.07 -6.89 -19.41
N GLU A 73 8.97 -6.71 -18.45
CA GLU A 73 9.63 -7.78 -17.70
C GLU A 73 9.69 -7.39 -16.24
N THR A 74 9.42 -8.33 -15.33
CA THR A 74 9.35 -8.03 -13.90
C THR A 74 10.45 -8.74 -13.14
N PHE A 75 11.29 -7.97 -12.49
CA PHE A 75 12.40 -8.45 -11.68
C PHE A 75 12.01 -8.44 -10.20
N LEU A 76 12.20 -9.57 -9.54
CA LEU A 76 11.96 -9.76 -8.11
C LEU A 76 13.31 -9.80 -7.41
N LEU A 77 13.72 -8.71 -6.78
CA LEU A 77 15.01 -8.60 -6.10
C LEU A 77 14.89 -9.15 -4.69
N ASP A 78 15.49 -10.31 -4.46
CA ASP A 78 15.52 -10.96 -3.16
C ASP A 78 16.55 -10.28 -2.24
N LEU A 79 16.06 -9.29 -1.47
CA LEU A 79 16.85 -8.50 -0.53
C LEU A 79 17.35 -9.29 0.69
N HIS A 80 16.95 -10.56 0.83
CA HIS A 80 17.50 -11.47 1.84
C HIS A 80 18.73 -12.22 1.31
N SER A 81 18.74 -12.58 0.02
CA SER A 81 19.82 -13.34 -0.61
C SER A 81 20.92 -12.44 -1.19
N VAL A 82 20.57 -11.26 -1.71
CA VAL A 82 21.52 -10.33 -2.32
C VAL A 82 22.17 -9.42 -1.27
N PRO A 83 23.53 -9.29 -1.24
CA PRO A 83 24.19 -8.31 -0.38
C PRO A 83 23.77 -6.88 -0.74
N LEU A 84 23.09 -6.18 0.18
CA LEU A 84 22.53 -4.85 -0.14
C LEU A 84 23.56 -3.81 -0.61
N PRO A 85 24.81 -3.75 -0.09
CA PRO A 85 25.83 -2.85 -0.60
C PRO A 85 26.17 -3.01 -2.10
N SER A 86 26.06 -4.22 -2.67
CA SER A 86 26.38 -4.45 -4.10
C SER A 86 25.28 -4.02 -5.07
N ILE A 87 24.06 -3.74 -4.56
CA ILE A 87 22.92 -3.27 -5.36
C ILE A 87 22.43 -1.85 -4.99
N TRP A 88 22.91 -1.29 -3.87
CA TRP A 88 22.47 0.02 -3.39
C TRP A 88 22.69 1.14 -4.41
N GLU A 89 23.87 1.22 -5.01
CA GLU A 89 24.21 2.27 -5.98
C GLU A 89 23.33 2.18 -7.24
N LEU A 90 23.12 0.97 -7.78
CA LEU A 90 22.23 0.71 -8.92
C LEU A 90 20.80 1.20 -8.66
N LEU A 91 20.23 0.86 -7.51
CA LEU A 91 18.88 1.25 -7.13
C LEU A 91 18.79 2.76 -6.87
N ARG A 92 19.81 3.34 -6.23
CA ARG A 92 19.92 4.78 -5.96
C ARG A 92 19.94 5.58 -7.27
N GLU A 93 20.79 5.20 -8.22
CA GLU A 93 20.86 5.80 -9.56
C GLU A 93 19.52 5.69 -10.29
N THR A 94 18.87 4.52 -10.24
CA THR A 94 17.55 4.31 -10.87
C THR A 94 16.46 5.18 -10.24
N PHE A 95 16.40 5.27 -8.91
CA PHE A 95 15.39 6.05 -8.19
C PHE A 95 15.50 7.57 -8.44
N VAL A 96 16.69 8.10 -8.71
CA VAL A 96 16.88 9.53 -9.01
C VAL A 96 17.14 9.85 -10.49
N SER A 97 17.26 8.83 -11.36
CA SER A 97 17.49 9.06 -12.80
C SER A 97 16.36 9.88 -13.42
N PRO A 98 16.66 11.01 -14.10
CA PRO A 98 15.66 11.84 -14.77
C PRO A 98 15.08 11.16 -16.03
N ASP A 99 15.73 10.11 -16.54
CA ASP A 99 15.34 9.39 -17.74
C ASP A 99 14.34 8.26 -17.47
N ILE A 100 14.19 7.85 -16.21
CA ILE A 100 13.32 6.75 -15.80
C ILE A 100 12.14 7.29 -14.99
N LEU A 101 10.91 7.08 -15.46
CA LEU A 101 9.70 7.40 -14.71
C LEU A 101 9.38 6.26 -13.76
N LYS A 102 9.33 6.56 -12.46
CA LYS A 102 8.94 5.62 -11.42
C LYS A 102 7.44 5.69 -11.17
N LEU A 103 6.71 4.61 -11.46
CA LEU A 103 5.31 4.45 -11.08
C LEU A 103 5.23 3.71 -9.74
N GLY A 104 4.23 4.05 -8.91
CA GLY A 104 3.98 3.33 -7.67
C GLY A 104 2.58 3.59 -7.11
N PHE A 105 2.16 2.80 -6.12
CA PHE A 105 0.89 2.99 -5.43
C PHE A 105 1.14 3.30 -3.96
N LYS A 106 1.14 4.60 -3.59
CA LYS A 106 1.45 5.09 -2.24
C LYS A 106 2.88 4.73 -1.74
N PHE A 107 3.83 4.58 -2.67
CA PHE A 107 5.17 4.02 -2.47
C PHE A 107 6.07 4.71 -1.42
N LYS A 108 5.66 5.87 -0.87
CA LYS A 108 6.43 6.55 0.18
C LYS A 108 6.64 5.67 1.42
N GLN A 109 5.65 4.87 1.82
CA GLN A 109 5.78 4.04 3.02
C GLN A 109 6.84 2.94 2.82
N ASP A 110 6.86 2.41 1.61
CA ASP A 110 7.68 1.28 1.19
C ASP A 110 9.12 1.76 1.04
N LEU A 111 9.33 2.95 0.47
CA LEU A 111 10.62 3.65 0.44
C LEU A 111 11.20 3.89 1.85
N VAL A 112 10.38 4.18 2.86
CA VAL A 112 10.85 4.32 4.26
C VAL A 112 11.40 3.00 4.79
N TYR A 113 10.68 1.90 4.59
CA TYR A 113 11.12 0.58 5.03
C TYR A 113 12.34 0.09 4.25
N LEU A 114 12.36 0.32 2.93
CA LEU A 114 13.48 -0.01 2.05
C LEU A 114 14.74 0.76 2.44
N SER A 115 14.63 2.08 2.61
CA SER A 115 15.73 2.94 3.09
C SER A 115 16.26 2.46 4.45
N SER A 116 15.37 2.16 5.41
CA SER A 116 15.78 1.60 6.70
C SER A 116 16.46 0.23 6.57
N THR A 117 16.01 -0.63 5.65
CA THR A 117 16.57 -1.96 5.43
C THR A 117 18.01 -1.86 4.90
N PHE A 118 18.26 -0.92 3.98
CA PHE A 118 19.60 -0.63 3.46
C PHE A 118 20.53 0.02 4.50
N CYS A 119 20.04 0.99 5.28
CA CYS A 119 20.83 1.57 6.39
C CYS A 119 21.27 0.51 7.41
N LEU A 120 20.40 -0.44 7.76
CA LEU A 120 20.71 -1.53 8.69
C LEU A 120 21.81 -2.48 8.17
N GLN A 121 22.05 -2.53 6.86
CA GLN A 121 23.15 -3.27 6.22
C GLN A 121 24.31 -2.37 5.78
N GLY A 122 24.50 -1.22 6.44
CA GLY A 122 25.67 -0.34 6.25
C GLY A 122 25.59 0.63 5.07
N CYS A 123 24.45 0.71 4.39
CA CYS A 123 24.24 1.65 3.28
C CYS A 123 23.57 2.94 3.80
N ASP A 124 24.25 3.77 4.59
CA ASP A 124 23.76 5.09 5.02
C ASP A 124 23.99 6.14 3.91
N PRO A 125 23.03 7.01 3.55
CA PRO A 125 21.74 7.28 4.20
C PRO A 125 20.54 6.51 3.60
N GLY A 126 20.77 5.34 3.00
CA GLY A 126 19.77 4.50 2.37
C GLY A 126 19.24 5.13 1.10
N PHE A 127 17.92 5.32 1.03
CA PHE A 127 17.26 6.08 -0.03
C PHE A 127 16.51 7.26 0.58
N ASP A 128 16.75 8.46 0.10
CA ASP A 128 16.09 9.69 0.56
C ASP A 128 15.07 10.24 -0.44
N LYS A 129 15.13 9.79 -1.70
CA LYS A 129 14.49 10.46 -2.84
C LYS A 129 14.11 9.49 -3.95
N VAL A 130 12.94 9.72 -4.55
CA VAL A 130 12.55 9.09 -5.84
C VAL A 130 11.94 10.18 -6.73
N GLU A 131 12.59 10.46 -7.86
CA GLU A 131 12.06 11.36 -8.90
C GLU A 131 12.62 11.02 -10.30
N PRO A 132 11.87 11.29 -11.39
CA PRO A 132 10.45 11.62 -11.40
C PRO A 132 9.60 10.42 -10.97
N TYR A 133 8.60 10.68 -10.13
CA TYR A 133 7.65 9.68 -9.63
C TYR A 133 6.23 10.02 -10.07
N LEU A 134 5.35 9.03 -10.20
CA LEU A 134 3.93 9.24 -10.48
C LEU A 134 3.08 8.23 -9.73
N ASP A 135 2.23 8.72 -8.83
CA ASP A 135 1.35 7.84 -8.04
C ASP A 135 0.14 7.38 -8.86
N ILE A 136 -0.14 6.08 -8.85
CA ILE A 136 -1.32 5.49 -9.51
C ILE A 136 -2.63 6.12 -8.99
N THR A 137 -2.70 6.54 -7.72
CA THR A 137 -3.89 7.25 -7.20
C THR A 137 -4.07 8.62 -7.84
N SER A 138 -2.97 9.38 -8.05
CA SER A 138 -2.98 10.66 -8.78
C SER A 138 -3.47 10.45 -10.22
N ILE A 139 -2.92 9.47 -10.94
CA ILE A 139 -3.36 9.08 -12.30
C ILE A 139 -4.85 8.79 -12.34
N TYR A 140 -5.30 7.86 -11.49
CA TYR A 140 -6.68 7.40 -11.44
C TYR A 140 -7.65 8.56 -11.21
N TYR A 141 -7.34 9.47 -10.28
CA TYR A 141 -8.17 10.66 -10.07
C TYR A 141 -8.18 11.61 -11.28
N GLN A 142 -7.08 11.76 -12.02
CA GLN A 142 -7.08 12.58 -13.26
C GLN A 142 -7.94 11.97 -14.37
N MET A 143 -8.04 10.65 -14.43
CA MET A 143 -8.96 9.94 -15.34
C MET A 143 -10.43 10.17 -14.93
N GLN A 144 -10.73 10.07 -13.63
CA GLN A 144 -12.09 10.17 -13.08
C GLN A 144 -12.65 11.60 -13.00
N HIS A 145 -11.85 12.62 -12.64
CA HIS A 145 -12.33 14.02 -12.52
C HIS A 145 -12.88 14.59 -13.84
N LYS A 146 -12.58 13.95 -14.96
CA LYS A 146 -13.11 14.32 -16.29
C LYS A 146 -14.39 13.58 -16.69
N GLN A 147 -14.88 12.63 -15.89
CA GLN A 147 -16.11 11.90 -16.17
C GLN A 147 -17.33 12.37 -15.33
N GLN A 148 -17.13 12.94 -14.13
CA GLN A 148 -18.25 13.40 -13.28
C GLN A 148 -17.98 14.72 -12.56
N GLY A 149 -18.81 15.73 -12.85
CA GLY A 149 -18.74 17.08 -12.25
C GLY A 149 -19.24 17.18 -10.80
N ARG A 150 -18.93 16.21 -9.92
CA ARG A 150 -19.34 16.23 -8.50
C ARG A 150 -18.17 15.95 -7.56
N LYS A 151 -17.75 16.98 -6.81
CA LYS A 151 -16.77 16.88 -5.72
C LYS A 151 -17.38 16.22 -4.48
N GLY A 152 -17.52 14.89 -4.51
CA GLY A 152 -17.68 14.10 -3.29
C GLY A 152 -16.36 13.98 -2.50
N PRO A 153 -16.40 13.52 -1.23
CA PRO A 153 -15.18 13.23 -0.48
C PRO A 153 -14.36 12.14 -1.19
N LYS A 154 -13.06 12.39 -1.40
CA LYS A 154 -12.15 11.45 -2.07
C LYS A 154 -11.83 10.26 -1.18
N GLU A 155 -12.65 9.22 -1.23
CA GLU A 155 -12.27 7.92 -0.69
C GLU A 155 -11.10 7.36 -1.51
N THR A 156 -10.00 6.96 -0.85
CA THR A 156 -8.82 6.43 -1.55
C THR A 156 -9.02 4.96 -1.90
N LYS A 157 -9.26 4.67 -3.18
CA LYS A 157 -9.42 3.30 -3.67
C LYS A 157 -8.13 2.49 -3.53
N SER A 158 -8.27 1.18 -3.37
CA SER A 158 -7.12 0.25 -3.32
C SER A 158 -6.62 -0.09 -4.73
N LEU A 159 -5.37 -0.52 -4.88
CA LEU A 159 -4.78 -0.89 -6.18
C LEU A 159 -5.68 -1.90 -6.93
N ALA A 160 -6.08 -3.00 -6.30
CA ALA A 160 -7.02 -3.97 -6.86
C ALA A 160 -8.37 -3.36 -7.32
N THR A 161 -8.86 -2.31 -6.66
CA THR A 161 -10.07 -1.59 -7.08
C THR A 161 -9.80 -0.75 -8.34
N ILE A 162 -8.64 -0.10 -8.40
CA ILE A 162 -8.21 0.68 -9.57
C ILE A 162 -7.98 -0.26 -10.76
N CYS A 163 -7.31 -1.39 -10.59
CA CYS A 163 -7.12 -2.41 -11.64
C CYS A 163 -8.45 -2.92 -12.17
N LYS A 164 -9.42 -3.22 -11.28
CA LYS A 164 -10.75 -3.67 -11.71
C LYS A 164 -11.51 -2.61 -12.50
N GLU A 165 -11.36 -1.33 -12.16
CA GLU A 165 -12.07 -0.24 -12.84
C GLU A 165 -11.36 0.28 -14.10
N VAL A 166 -10.03 0.17 -14.19
CA VAL A 166 -9.23 0.69 -15.32
C VAL A 166 -8.88 -0.41 -16.33
N LEU A 167 -8.59 -1.63 -15.86
CA LEU A 167 -8.14 -2.77 -16.68
C LEU A 167 -9.20 -3.88 -16.80
N GLY A 168 -10.25 -3.87 -15.97
CA GLY A 168 -11.20 -4.98 -15.85
C GLY A 168 -10.65 -6.20 -15.08
N ILE A 169 -9.38 -6.18 -14.67
CA ILE A 169 -8.68 -7.29 -14.01
C ILE A 169 -8.89 -7.23 -12.50
N SER A 170 -9.21 -8.37 -11.88
CA SER A 170 -9.29 -8.50 -10.43
C SER A 170 -7.97 -9.01 -9.87
N LEU A 171 -7.20 -8.16 -9.18
CA LEU A 171 -6.04 -8.61 -8.40
C LEU A 171 -6.51 -9.38 -7.16
N SER A 172 -5.84 -10.50 -6.87
CA SER A 172 -5.99 -11.17 -5.58
C SER A 172 -5.40 -10.29 -4.45
N LYS A 173 -5.74 -10.59 -3.21
CA LYS A 173 -5.13 -10.01 -2.00
C LYS A 173 -4.68 -11.09 -1.00
N GLU A 174 -4.67 -12.34 -1.44
CA GLU A 174 -4.47 -13.50 -0.56
C GLU A 174 -3.03 -13.57 -0.03
N LEU A 175 -2.04 -13.15 -0.82
CA LEU A 175 -0.62 -13.21 -0.45
C LEU A 175 -0.05 -11.91 0.13
N GLN A 176 -0.85 -10.82 0.18
CA GLN A 176 -0.48 -9.51 0.77
C GLN A 176 0.01 -9.61 2.23
N CYS A 177 -0.38 -10.67 2.94
CA CYS A 177 0.04 -10.92 4.32
C CYS A 177 0.76 -12.27 4.49
N SER A 178 1.31 -12.83 3.40
CA SER A 178 2.09 -14.07 3.41
C SER A 178 3.43 -13.88 4.13
N ASP A 179 4.10 -15.00 4.46
CA ASP A 179 5.43 -14.92 5.04
C ASP A 179 6.51 -14.68 3.96
N TRP A 180 6.67 -13.41 3.59
CA TRP A 180 7.69 -12.97 2.63
C TRP A 180 9.14 -13.18 3.10
N SER A 181 9.38 -13.62 4.35
CA SER A 181 10.72 -14.02 4.81
C SER A 181 11.04 -15.49 4.51
N HIS A 182 10.05 -16.32 4.13
CA HIS A 182 10.28 -17.72 3.81
C HIS A 182 11.08 -17.88 2.50
N ARG A 183 11.97 -18.87 2.44
CA ARG A 183 12.76 -19.21 1.25
C ARG A 183 12.77 -20.73 1.04
N PRO A 184 12.61 -21.22 -0.21
CA PRO A 184 12.36 -20.45 -1.44
C PRO A 184 10.97 -19.80 -1.46
N LEU A 185 10.82 -18.71 -2.23
CA LEU A 185 9.51 -18.12 -2.51
C LEU A 185 8.69 -19.06 -3.38
N THR A 186 7.39 -19.19 -3.12
CA THR A 186 6.49 -20.01 -3.96
C THR A 186 6.23 -19.34 -5.32
N GLU A 187 5.85 -20.11 -6.34
CA GLU A 187 5.46 -19.54 -7.64
C GLU A 187 4.25 -18.62 -7.53
N GLU A 188 3.34 -18.89 -6.58
CA GLU A 188 2.21 -18.03 -6.26
C GLU A 188 2.68 -16.66 -5.72
N GLN A 189 3.63 -16.66 -4.77
CA GLN A 189 4.23 -15.45 -4.22
C GLN A 189 4.96 -14.64 -5.31
N LYS A 190 5.73 -15.31 -6.17
CA LYS A 190 6.42 -14.65 -7.31
C LYS A 190 5.42 -14.04 -8.28
N THR A 191 4.36 -14.77 -8.64
CA THR A 191 3.32 -14.30 -9.56
C THR A 191 2.55 -13.12 -8.97
N TYR A 192 2.17 -13.18 -7.70
CA TYR A 192 1.50 -12.10 -6.97
C TYR A 192 2.36 -10.83 -6.99
N ALA A 193 3.59 -10.92 -6.49
CA ALA A 193 4.55 -9.82 -6.40
C ALA A 193 4.80 -9.18 -7.78
N ALA A 194 5.01 -10.01 -8.81
CA ALA A 194 5.22 -9.50 -10.16
C ALA A 194 3.98 -8.80 -10.72
N THR A 195 2.78 -9.29 -10.41
CA THR A 195 1.52 -8.72 -10.90
C THR A 195 1.24 -7.34 -10.29
N ASP A 196 1.48 -7.16 -8.98
CA ASP A 196 1.22 -5.88 -8.31
C ASP A 196 2.12 -4.75 -8.87
N ALA A 197 3.41 -5.02 -9.15
CA ALA A 197 4.28 -4.06 -9.85
C ALA A 197 3.96 -3.88 -11.35
N HIS A 198 3.65 -4.96 -12.07
CA HIS A 198 3.38 -4.90 -13.51
C HIS A 198 2.04 -4.20 -13.83
N CYS A 199 1.02 -4.32 -12.96
CA CYS A 199 -0.26 -3.66 -13.19
C CYS A 199 -0.15 -2.13 -13.24
N LEU A 200 0.88 -1.56 -12.61
CA LEU A 200 1.21 -0.12 -12.65
C LEU A 200 1.51 0.33 -14.08
N LEU A 201 2.29 -0.47 -14.84
CA LEU A 201 2.59 -0.23 -16.26
C LEU A 201 1.30 -0.29 -17.10
N LYS A 202 0.48 -1.34 -16.92
CA LYS A 202 -0.81 -1.48 -17.63
C LYS A 202 -1.74 -0.28 -17.36
N ILE A 203 -1.86 0.19 -16.11
CA ILE A 203 -2.67 1.37 -15.76
C ILE A 203 -2.12 2.63 -16.45
N PHE A 204 -0.79 2.80 -16.46
CA PHE A 204 -0.16 3.97 -17.08
C PHE A 204 -0.32 4.00 -18.59
N SER A 205 -0.22 2.85 -19.27
CA SER A 205 -0.53 2.73 -20.71
C SER A 205 -1.96 3.21 -21.01
N VAL A 206 -2.97 2.73 -20.28
CA VAL A 206 -4.36 3.21 -20.43
C VAL A 206 -4.50 4.73 -20.16
N PHE A 207 -3.69 5.29 -19.26
CA PHE A 207 -3.65 6.74 -19.03
C PHE A 207 -3.00 7.52 -20.18
N GLN A 208 -1.88 7.04 -20.74
CA GLN A 208 -1.23 7.63 -21.91
C GLN A 208 -2.17 7.64 -23.10
N ASP A 209 -2.83 6.52 -23.40
CA ASP A 209 -3.87 6.37 -24.42
C ASP A 209 -4.99 7.41 -24.25
N ASN A 210 -5.45 7.60 -23.02
CA ASN A 210 -6.47 8.58 -22.68
C ASN A 210 -6.01 10.04 -22.82
N ILE A 211 -4.70 10.32 -22.78
CA ILE A 211 -4.13 11.63 -23.08
C ILE A 211 -4.02 11.82 -24.59
N VAL A 212 -3.46 10.85 -25.32
CA VAL A 212 -3.28 10.91 -26.79
C VAL A 212 -4.62 11.06 -27.50
N LYS A 213 -5.61 10.21 -27.18
CA LYS A 213 -6.97 10.28 -27.75
C LYS A 213 -7.60 11.66 -27.53
N LYS A 214 -7.39 12.27 -26.35
CA LYS A 214 -7.90 13.62 -26.05
C LYS A 214 -7.15 14.72 -26.78
N GLY A 215 -5.83 14.63 -26.92
CA GLY A 215 -5.04 15.58 -27.72
C GLY A 215 -5.50 15.63 -29.18
N ASN A 216 -5.84 14.47 -29.75
CA ASN A 216 -6.37 14.38 -31.11
C ASN A 216 -7.85 14.83 -31.21
N SER A 217 -8.63 14.71 -30.13
CA SER A 217 -10.02 15.22 -30.08
C SER A 217 -10.11 16.73 -29.80
N SER A 218 -9.06 17.36 -29.28
CA SER A 218 -9.01 18.79 -28.98
C SER A 218 -8.26 19.58 -30.06
N ASN A 219 -8.55 19.29 -31.33
CA ASN A 219 -8.06 20.04 -32.48
C ASN A 219 -9.16 20.97 -33.05
N ASP A 220 -10.01 21.49 -32.15
CA ASP A 220 -10.91 22.61 -32.43
C ASP A 220 -10.13 23.92 -32.28
N MET A 221 -10.34 24.85 -33.22
CA MET A 221 -9.55 26.07 -33.34
C MET A 221 -9.60 26.97 -32.10
N VAL A 222 -8.43 27.19 -31.48
CA VAL A 222 -8.05 28.53 -30.99
C VAL A 222 -6.61 28.80 -31.41
N GLU A 223 -6.43 29.33 -32.63
CA GLU A 223 -5.28 30.19 -32.90
C GLU A 223 -5.39 31.42 -32.00
N LEU A 224 -4.48 31.57 -31.05
CA LEU A 224 -4.19 32.85 -30.43
C LEU A 224 -2.70 33.14 -30.57
N HIS A 225 -2.43 33.82 -31.68
CA HIS A 225 -1.23 34.53 -32.08
C HIS A 225 -0.04 34.60 -31.12
N SER A 226 1.12 34.27 -31.68
CA SER A 226 2.39 34.88 -31.32
C SER A 226 2.30 36.41 -31.26
N SER A 227 2.39 36.97 -30.06
CA SER A 227 2.81 38.36 -29.86
C SER A 227 3.69 38.44 -28.62
N GLY A 228 4.99 38.66 -28.84
CA GLY A 228 5.93 38.90 -27.76
C GLY A 228 6.09 40.40 -27.54
N VAL A 229 5.78 40.89 -26.33
CA VAL A 229 6.24 42.19 -25.83
C VAL A 229 6.58 42.09 -24.34
N ASN A 230 7.88 42.22 -24.05
CA ASN A 230 8.53 42.65 -22.80
C ASN A 230 8.07 42.09 -21.44
N LEU A 231 8.88 41.14 -20.96
CA LEU A 231 9.63 41.24 -19.69
C LEU A 231 9.41 42.51 -18.84
N GLY A 232 8.71 42.35 -17.72
CA GLY A 232 8.79 43.27 -16.58
C GLY A 232 10.03 43.00 -15.73
N LEU A 233 11.22 43.33 -16.22
CA LEU A 233 12.45 43.25 -15.43
C LEU A 233 12.54 44.41 -14.42
N LYS A 234 11.98 44.19 -13.22
CA LYS A 234 12.33 44.99 -12.04
C LYS A 234 12.46 44.16 -10.76
N GLU A 235 13.07 42.99 -10.89
CA GLU A 235 13.70 42.23 -9.80
C GLU A 235 15.01 41.56 -10.28
N ILE A 236 15.81 42.32 -11.05
CA ILE A 236 17.27 42.16 -11.03
C ILE A 236 17.83 43.39 -10.32
N LEU A 237 18.66 43.14 -9.29
CA LEU A 237 19.92 43.83 -8.97
C LEU A 237 20.17 43.80 -7.47
N GLU A 238 20.72 42.67 -6.98
CA GLU A 238 21.96 42.76 -6.21
C GLU A 238 22.83 41.49 -6.37
N LYS A 239 23.86 41.64 -7.21
CA LYS A 239 25.13 40.87 -7.27
C LYS A 239 25.11 39.43 -7.84
N HIS A 240 25.17 39.41 -9.18
CA HIS A 240 26.23 38.79 -10.02
C HIS A 240 27.56 38.43 -9.31
N ASP A 241 28.42 37.52 -9.79
CA ASP A 241 28.59 36.88 -11.13
C ASP A 241 29.30 35.49 -10.96
N ILE A 242 29.74 34.67 -11.92
CA ILE A 242 29.99 34.77 -13.38
C ILE A 242 29.90 33.38 -14.09
N ASP A 243 30.18 33.35 -15.41
CA ASP A 243 30.51 32.18 -16.27
C ASP A 243 29.55 30.98 -16.41
N ASP A 244 28.61 31.08 -17.36
CA ASP A 244 28.08 29.94 -18.13
C ASP A 244 27.87 30.28 -19.63
N LYS A 245 28.92 30.79 -20.28
CA LYS A 245 28.90 31.10 -21.73
C LYS A 245 29.94 30.37 -22.58
N ILE A 246 30.82 29.58 -21.95
CA ILE A 246 31.90 28.86 -22.65
C ILE A 246 31.51 27.40 -22.99
N ILE A 247 30.58 26.78 -22.25
CA ILE A 247 30.34 25.33 -22.33
C ILE A 247 29.50 24.93 -23.56
N ARG A 248 28.58 25.77 -24.05
CA ARG A 248 27.70 25.43 -25.18
C ARG A 248 28.34 25.41 -26.56
N ILE A 249 29.55 25.95 -26.74
CA ILE A 249 30.22 26.00 -28.05
C ILE A 249 31.17 24.81 -28.26
N LYS A 250 31.77 24.26 -27.20
CA LYS A 250 32.70 23.10 -27.32
C LYS A 250 32.02 21.73 -27.45
N TYR A 251 30.71 21.63 -27.18
CA TYR A 251 30.01 20.34 -27.22
C TYR A 251 29.66 19.88 -28.65
N SER A 252 29.51 20.79 -29.61
CA SER A 252 29.19 20.45 -31.01
C SER A 252 30.39 20.02 -31.84
N GLU A 253 31.61 20.44 -31.49
CA GLU A 253 32.82 20.13 -32.28
C GLU A 253 33.52 18.83 -31.85
N ALA A 254 33.39 18.41 -30.58
CA ALA A 254 33.99 17.16 -30.10
C ALA A 254 33.30 15.89 -30.66
N SER A 255 32.01 15.96 -30.99
CA SER A 255 31.24 14.82 -31.50
C SER A 255 31.65 14.35 -32.90
N HIS A 256 32.41 15.15 -33.66
CA HIS A 256 32.84 14.83 -35.03
C HIS A 256 34.25 14.21 -35.11
N ILE A 257 34.98 14.10 -33.99
CA ILE A 257 36.37 13.61 -34.00
C ILE A 257 36.47 12.12 -33.61
N PHE A 258 35.54 11.59 -32.80
CA PHE A 258 35.66 10.23 -32.26
C PHE A 258 35.15 9.09 -33.17
N GLN A 259 34.60 9.39 -34.35
CA GLN A 259 34.22 8.37 -35.36
C GLN A 259 35.31 8.12 -36.42
N ALA A 260 36.50 8.70 -36.27
CA ALA A 260 37.56 8.70 -37.29
C ALA A 260 38.88 8.01 -36.86
N THR A 261 38.82 6.95 -36.04
CA THR A 261 39.91 5.95 -35.91
C THR A 261 39.37 4.60 -35.46
N VAL A 262 39.22 3.68 -36.41
CA VAL A 262 38.97 2.24 -36.18
C VAL A 262 40.28 1.49 -36.48
N SER A 263 40.56 0.43 -35.71
CA SER A 263 41.68 -0.52 -35.85
C SER A 263 43.09 -0.03 -35.51
N SER A 264 43.73 -0.62 -34.47
CA SER A 264 44.85 -1.56 -34.64
C SER A 264 45.41 -2.10 -33.29
N GLU A 265 45.62 -3.42 -33.25
CA GLU A 265 46.72 -4.19 -32.62
C GLU A 265 47.29 -3.92 -31.18
N ASN A 266 47.24 -4.99 -30.38
CA ASN A 266 48.30 -5.61 -29.54
C ASN A 266 48.98 -4.93 -28.31
N CYS A 267 48.82 -5.64 -27.17
CA CYS A 267 49.84 -6.11 -26.21
C CYS A 267 50.57 -5.19 -25.16
N GLN A 268 50.56 -5.72 -23.92
CA GLN A 268 51.60 -5.71 -22.85
C GLN A 268 51.77 -4.55 -21.83
N ARG A 269 51.37 -4.90 -20.58
CA ARG A 269 52.12 -4.83 -19.29
C ARG A 269 52.43 -3.49 -18.56
N ILE A 270 51.93 -3.47 -17.31
CA ILE A 270 52.56 -3.01 -16.04
C ILE A 270 52.81 -1.50 -15.85
N ALA A 271 52.08 -0.90 -14.88
CA ALA A 271 52.65 -0.36 -13.63
C ALA A 271 51.54 0.13 -12.68
N GLU A 272 51.80 0.06 -11.37
CA GLU A 272 50.93 0.54 -10.28
C GLU A 272 51.10 2.05 -10.05
N VAL A 273 50.09 2.71 -9.46
CA VAL A 273 50.19 3.61 -8.28
C VAL A 273 48.78 4.14 -7.93
N ASP A 274 48.43 4.11 -6.65
CA ASP A 274 47.18 4.65 -6.09
C ASP A 274 46.98 6.16 -6.35
N VAL A 275 45.82 6.53 -6.90
CA VAL A 275 45.16 7.82 -6.63
C VAL A 275 43.65 7.59 -6.57
N ALA A 276 42.99 8.14 -5.55
CA ALA A 276 41.55 8.02 -5.34
C ALA A 276 40.75 8.64 -6.51
N VAL A 277 39.95 7.82 -7.19
CA VAL A 277 39.05 8.27 -8.26
C VAL A 277 37.61 8.28 -7.74
N SER A 278 37.01 9.46 -7.66
CA SER A 278 35.56 9.62 -7.55
C SER A 278 34.90 8.99 -8.78
N ARG A 279 34.29 7.81 -8.61
CA ARG A 279 33.49 7.16 -9.65
C ARG A 279 32.17 7.90 -9.84
N THR A 280 32.14 8.85 -10.78
CA THR A 280 30.89 9.35 -11.35
C THR A 280 30.42 8.38 -12.43
N SER A 281 29.82 7.25 -12.02
CA SER A 281 29.25 6.23 -12.92
C SER A 281 27.86 6.61 -13.42
N SER A 282 27.72 7.73 -14.15
CA SER A 282 26.45 7.99 -14.84
C SER A 282 26.20 6.90 -15.89
N ARG A 283 25.42 5.87 -15.53
CA ARG A 283 24.96 4.84 -16.47
C ARG A 283 24.24 5.51 -17.63
N ASN A 284 24.56 5.09 -18.86
CA ASN A 284 23.87 5.55 -20.06
C ASN A 284 22.45 4.97 -20.10
N THR A 285 21.50 5.66 -19.48
CA THR A 285 20.06 5.40 -19.59
C THR A 285 19.53 5.93 -20.93
N MET A 286 18.54 5.23 -21.51
CA MET A 286 17.82 5.76 -22.67
C MET A 286 16.95 6.96 -22.25
N PRO A 287 17.10 8.14 -22.88
CA PRO A 287 16.35 9.34 -22.47
C PRO A 287 14.85 9.18 -22.73
N MET A 288 14.02 9.83 -21.91
CA MET A 288 12.57 9.84 -22.13
C MET A 288 12.18 10.47 -23.46
N ASN A 289 11.15 9.91 -24.13
CA ASN A 289 10.57 10.55 -25.30
C ASN A 289 9.76 11.82 -24.94
N GLU A 290 9.54 12.70 -25.91
CA GLU A 290 8.85 13.99 -25.71
C GLU A 290 7.40 13.86 -25.18
N SER A 291 6.71 12.76 -25.49
CA SER A 291 5.36 12.49 -24.96
C SER A 291 5.40 12.24 -23.45
N LEU A 292 6.33 11.38 -23.02
CA LEU A 292 6.56 11.04 -21.62
C LEU A 292 7.08 12.26 -20.83
N LEU A 293 8.01 13.04 -21.40
CA LEU A 293 8.47 14.30 -20.80
C LEU A 293 7.33 15.30 -20.55
N LYS A 294 6.36 15.42 -21.45
CA LYS A 294 5.17 16.26 -21.25
C LYS A 294 4.27 15.75 -20.13
N ILE A 295 4.16 14.43 -19.96
CA ILE A 295 3.44 13.82 -18.83
C ILE A 295 4.17 14.10 -17.52
N VAL A 296 5.49 13.88 -17.46
CA VAL A 296 6.32 14.13 -16.28
C VAL A 296 6.30 15.61 -15.88
N ARG A 297 6.45 16.55 -16.82
CA ARG A 297 6.36 18.00 -16.54
C ARG A 297 4.98 18.44 -15.99
N LYS A 298 3.91 17.69 -16.27
CA LYS A 298 2.53 18.06 -15.94
C LYS A 298 1.97 17.35 -14.70
N TYR A 299 2.36 16.10 -14.48
CA TYR A 299 1.83 15.24 -13.42
C TYR A 299 2.91 14.62 -12.54
N GLY A 300 4.19 14.75 -12.90
CA GLY A 300 5.31 14.19 -12.15
C GLY A 300 5.42 14.79 -10.76
N GLU A 301 5.57 13.90 -9.80
CA GLU A 301 5.78 14.17 -8.39
C GLU A 301 7.22 13.77 -8.01
N LYS A 302 7.60 14.04 -6.76
CA LYS A 302 8.82 13.50 -6.15
C LYS A 302 8.54 13.00 -4.75
N ILE A 303 9.04 11.82 -4.41
CA ILE A 303 9.05 11.34 -3.04
C ILE A 303 10.32 11.87 -2.38
N LEU A 304 10.18 12.46 -1.19
CA LEU A 304 11.28 12.88 -0.34
C LEU A 304 11.05 12.35 1.08
N LEU A 305 12.02 11.61 1.61
CA LEU A 305 12.06 11.19 3.00
C LEU A 305 12.73 12.26 3.86
N ARG A 306 12.03 12.72 4.89
CA ARG A 306 12.55 13.66 5.87
C ARG A 306 13.19 12.91 7.03
N GLU A 307 14.00 13.58 7.84
CA GLU A 307 14.53 12.99 9.09
C GLU A 307 13.44 12.42 10.01
N SER A 308 12.24 13.01 9.99
CA SER A 308 11.06 12.53 10.71
C SER A 308 10.51 11.19 10.19
N ASP A 309 10.75 10.88 8.93
CA ASP A 309 10.35 9.61 8.30
C ASP A 309 11.37 8.50 8.60
N ARG A 310 12.65 8.85 8.84
CA ARG A 310 13.73 7.91 9.20
C ARG A 310 13.68 7.40 10.65
N LYS A 311 12.76 7.90 11.48
CA LYS A 311 12.63 7.49 12.89
C LYS A 311 11.40 6.61 13.06
N PRO A 312 11.54 5.33 13.47
CA PRO A 312 10.39 4.47 13.73
C PRO A 312 9.56 5.09 14.86
N LYS A 313 8.28 5.32 14.57
CA LYS A 313 7.36 5.93 15.54
C LYS A 313 7.10 4.92 16.66
N ALA A 314 7.72 5.15 17.81
CA ALA A 314 7.32 4.46 19.04
C ALA A 314 5.80 4.54 19.19
N ALA A 315 5.14 3.39 19.36
CA ALA A 315 3.76 3.36 19.82
C ALA A 315 3.68 4.18 21.12
N ARG A 316 2.98 5.31 21.08
CA ARG A 316 2.95 6.27 22.18
C ARG A 316 2.17 5.70 23.37
N LYS A 317 2.82 4.85 24.18
CA LYS A 317 2.50 4.73 25.61
C LYS A 317 2.73 6.11 26.23
N LYS A 318 1.66 6.92 26.30
CA LYS A 318 1.63 8.22 26.98
C LYS A 318 1.77 7.96 28.50
N ALA A 319 3.00 7.82 28.97
CA ALA A 319 3.28 7.87 30.40
C ALA A 319 2.87 9.25 30.94
N LYS A 320 1.93 9.27 31.89
CA LYS A 320 1.53 10.50 32.60
C LYS A 320 2.73 11.03 33.37
N LYS A 321 3.30 12.17 32.97
CA LYS A 321 4.13 12.98 33.87
C LYS A 321 3.18 13.81 34.74
N HIS A 322 3.10 13.48 36.02
CA HIS A 322 2.50 14.37 37.01
C HIS A 322 3.32 15.67 37.04
N SER A 323 2.63 16.79 36.84
CA SER A 323 3.05 18.12 37.26
C SER A 323 1.83 18.77 37.90
N SER A 324 2.02 19.32 39.09
CA SER A 324 0.96 19.90 39.91
C SER A 324 1.27 21.35 40.23
N LEU A 325 0.20 22.11 40.43
CA LEU A 325 0.10 23.49 40.96
C LEU A 325 -0.30 24.56 39.93
N VAL A 326 -1.63 24.70 39.82
CA VAL A 326 -2.41 25.94 39.98
C VAL A 326 -1.79 27.25 39.45
N ALA A 327 -2.38 27.76 38.37
CA ALA A 327 -2.70 29.18 38.22
C ALA A 327 -3.99 29.33 37.38
N VAL A 328 -4.89 30.21 37.78
CA VAL A 328 -6.23 30.39 37.19
C VAL A 328 -6.21 31.55 36.19
N THR A 329 -6.67 31.34 34.96
CA THR A 329 -7.64 32.24 34.29
C THR A 329 -8.24 31.60 33.02
N ARG A 330 -9.42 32.09 32.64
CA ARG A 330 -10.30 31.52 31.60
C ARG A 330 -9.73 31.68 30.19
N GLU A 331 -9.81 30.63 29.37
CA GLU A 331 -10.53 30.68 28.08
C GLU A 331 -10.74 29.29 27.46
N LYS A 332 -11.95 29.09 26.88
CA LYS A 332 -12.41 28.00 25.98
C LYS A 332 -11.64 26.66 26.00
N GLN A 333 -12.07 25.72 26.83
CA GLN A 333 -11.78 24.28 26.63
C GLN A 333 -13.03 23.53 26.13
N LEU A 334 -12.89 22.87 24.98
CA LEU A 334 -13.79 21.81 24.52
C LEU A 334 -12.96 20.61 24.06
N ASP A 335 -12.03 20.17 24.92
CA ASP A 335 -10.96 19.24 24.53
C ASP A 335 -10.48 18.37 25.70
N ASN A 336 -11.38 17.55 26.29
CA ASN A 336 -10.98 16.37 27.08
C ASN A 336 -12.06 15.28 27.26
N THR A 337 -12.92 15.04 26.25
CA THR A 337 -13.96 13.99 26.29
C THR A 337 -13.66 12.91 25.24
N GLY A 338 -12.75 11.99 25.58
CA GLY A 338 -12.33 10.90 24.70
C GLY A 338 -12.12 9.54 25.38
N ASP A 339 -12.34 9.45 26.69
CA ASP A 339 -12.27 8.20 27.43
C ASP A 339 -13.68 7.72 27.76
N TRP A 340 -13.89 6.41 27.81
CA TRP A 340 -15.19 5.80 28.06
C TRP A 340 -15.69 6.19 29.46
N GLN A 341 -16.83 6.89 29.52
CA GLN A 341 -17.40 7.46 30.74
C GLN A 341 -18.82 6.94 30.98
N GLY A 342 -18.87 5.73 31.53
CA GLY A 342 -20.08 5.08 31.98
C GLY A 342 -19.82 3.61 32.30
N PRO A 343 -20.58 3.00 33.20
CA PRO A 343 -20.66 1.54 33.27
C PRO A 343 -21.37 1.02 32.01
N PRO A 344 -20.91 -0.10 31.40
CA PRO A 344 -21.55 -0.62 30.20
C PRO A 344 -22.94 -1.22 30.48
N PRO A 345 -23.86 -1.30 29.50
CA PRO A 345 -25.22 -1.82 29.70
C PRO A 345 -25.31 -3.25 30.23
N TRP A 346 -24.25 -4.05 30.00
CA TRP A 346 -24.13 -5.43 30.45
C TRP A 346 -23.44 -5.58 31.82
N ASP A 347 -23.14 -4.49 32.51
CA ASP A 347 -22.51 -4.53 33.84
C ASP A 347 -23.43 -5.21 34.87
N LEU A 348 -22.97 -6.33 35.44
CA LEU A 348 -23.69 -7.11 36.45
C LEU A 348 -24.06 -6.26 37.68
N SER A 349 -23.24 -5.27 38.04
CA SER A 349 -23.49 -4.38 39.18
C SER A 349 -24.70 -3.46 38.99
N LEU A 350 -25.22 -3.36 37.76
CA LEU A 350 -26.38 -2.55 37.39
C LEU A 350 -27.55 -3.38 36.86
N GLY A 351 -27.50 -4.71 37.04
CA GLY A 351 -28.53 -5.63 36.53
C GLY A 351 -28.40 -5.96 35.03
N GLY A 352 -27.24 -5.70 34.43
CA GLY A 352 -26.89 -6.22 33.11
C GLY A 352 -26.67 -7.74 33.11
N ASP A 353 -26.57 -8.34 31.92
CA ASP A 353 -26.47 -9.79 31.74
C ASP A 353 -25.02 -10.33 31.67
N GLY A 354 -24.03 -9.49 31.99
CA GLY A 354 -22.60 -9.83 31.95
C GLY A 354 -22.03 -10.03 30.55
N CYS A 355 -22.85 -9.92 29.49
CA CYS A 355 -22.46 -10.26 28.11
C CYS A 355 -22.16 -9.00 27.27
N PRO A 356 -20.90 -8.75 26.85
CA PRO A 356 -20.56 -7.58 26.05
C PRO A 356 -21.26 -7.54 24.69
N LYS A 357 -21.99 -6.44 24.42
CA LYS A 357 -22.77 -6.25 23.18
C LYS A 357 -22.47 -4.90 22.53
N PHE A 358 -21.98 -4.94 21.29
CA PHE A 358 -21.63 -3.77 20.51
C PHE A 358 -22.53 -3.63 19.27
N LEU A 359 -22.72 -2.40 18.81
CA LEU A 359 -23.21 -2.07 17.48
C LEU A 359 -22.08 -1.31 16.77
N CYS A 360 -21.54 -1.86 15.69
CA CYS A 360 -20.48 -1.20 14.92
C CYS A 360 -21.09 -0.42 13.77
N ASP A 361 -20.69 0.83 13.56
CA ASP A 361 -21.09 1.60 12.38
C ASP A 361 -20.52 1.04 11.06
N VAL A 362 -21.03 1.57 9.93
CA VAL A 362 -20.61 1.18 8.56
C VAL A 362 -19.09 1.35 8.33
N MET A 363 -18.44 2.30 8.99
CA MET A 363 -17.00 2.54 8.85
C MET A 363 -16.13 1.54 9.63
N ILE A 364 -16.72 0.79 10.56
CA ILE A 364 -16.03 -0.24 11.35
C ILE A 364 -16.73 -1.61 11.33
N GLU A 365 -17.48 -1.94 10.29
CA GLU A 365 -18.00 -3.31 10.05
C GLU A 365 -16.88 -4.38 10.08
N GLY A 366 -15.66 -4.00 9.68
CA GLY A 366 -14.48 -4.87 9.78
C GLY A 366 -14.13 -5.25 11.23
N LEU A 367 -14.31 -4.33 12.18
CA LEU A 367 -14.13 -4.59 13.61
C LEU A 367 -15.24 -5.52 14.15
N ALA A 368 -16.49 -5.37 13.68
CA ALA A 368 -17.58 -6.27 14.07
C ALA A 368 -17.24 -7.75 13.77
N LYS A 369 -16.62 -8.03 12.63
CA LYS A 369 -16.16 -9.38 12.28
C LYS A 369 -15.09 -9.90 13.25
N HIS A 370 -14.13 -9.06 13.61
CA HIS A 370 -13.06 -9.43 14.55
C HIS A 370 -13.58 -9.65 15.98
N LEU A 371 -14.55 -8.84 16.43
CA LEU A 371 -15.22 -9.03 17.72
C LEU A 371 -15.98 -10.37 17.77
N ARG A 372 -16.69 -10.74 16.70
CA ARG A 372 -17.36 -12.05 16.58
C ARG A 372 -16.37 -13.23 16.64
N CYS A 373 -15.19 -13.09 16.02
CA CYS A 373 -14.14 -14.12 16.11
C CYS A 373 -13.67 -14.36 17.55
N VAL A 374 -13.70 -13.36 18.43
CA VAL A 374 -13.38 -13.51 19.86
C VAL A 374 -14.61 -13.73 20.75
N GLY A 375 -15.73 -14.18 20.18
CA GLY A 375 -16.97 -14.53 20.89
C GLY A 375 -17.89 -13.37 21.28
N VAL A 376 -17.45 -12.13 21.03
CA VAL A 376 -18.16 -10.92 21.44
C VAL A 376 -19.34 -10.63 20.52
N ASP A 377 -20.48 -10.25 21.11
CA ASP A 377 -21.70 -9.93 20.37
C ASP A 377 -21.55 -8.58 19.66
N ALA A 378 -21.39 -8.58 18.34
CA ALA A 378 -21.22 -7.35 17.56
C ALA A 378 -22.22 -7.29 16.40
N ALA A 379 -23.24 -6.46 16.53
CA ALA A 379 -24.17 -6.14 15.44
C ALA A 379 -23.56 -5.14 14.45
N ILE A 380 -24.16 -5.09 13.27
CA ILE A 380 -23.98 -4.04 12.25
C ILE A 380 -25.36 -3.43 11.94
N PRO A 381 -25.43 -2.26 11.27
CA PRO A 381 -26.71 -1.60 11.02
C PRO A 381 -27.54 -2.40 10.02
N SER A 382 -28.87 -2.32 10.14
CA SER A 382 -29.80 -3.02 9.24
C SER A 382 -29.82 -2.46 7.81
N SER A 383 -29.44 -1.19 7.63
CA SER A 383 -29.37 -0.51 6.34
C SER A 383 -27.92 -0.13 5.99
N LYS A 384 -27.62 -0.03 4.68
CA LYS A 384 -26.28 0.35 4.19
C LYS A 384 -25.95 1.85 4.31
N LYS A 385 -26.94 2.67 4.69
CA LYS A 385 -26.82 4.12 4.88
C LYS A 385 -27.74 4.53 6.04
N PRO A 386 -27.46 4.05 7.26
CA PRO A 386 -28.33 4.31 8.40
C PRO A 386 -28.25 5.78 8.77
N GLU A 387 -29.38 6.39 9.11
CA GLU A 387 -29.35 7.73 9.69
C GLU A 387 -28.77 7.68 11.10
N SER A 388 -28.20 8.81 11.55
CA SER A 388 -27.62 8.91 12.90
C SER A 388 -28.62 8.52 13.99
N ARG A 389 -29.91 8.80 13.79
CA ARG A 389 -30.97 8.42 14.72
C ARG A 389 -31.25 6.92 14.73
N GLU A 390 -31.28 6.27 13.57
CA GLU A 390 -31.51 4.82 13.47
C GLU A 390 -30.43 4.02 14.20
N LEU A 391 -29.16 4.43 14.09
CA LEU A 391 -28.04 3.81 14.84
C LEU A 391 -28.22 3.92 16.36
N LEU A 392 -28.66 5.08 16.84
CA LEU A 392 -28.86 5.35 18.27
C LEU A 392 -30.08 4.59 18.80
N ASP A 393 -31.19 4.60 18.06
CA ASP A 393 -32.41 3.88 18.41
C ASP A 393 -32.17 2.36 18.38
N GLN A 394 -31.38 1.83 17.43
CA GLN A 394 -30.96 0.43 17.40
C GLN A 394 -30.08 0.09 18.61
N ALA A 395 -29.03 0.89 18.87
CA ALA A 395 -28.13 0.68 20.01
C ALA A 395 -28.90 0.68 21.34
N TYR A 396 -29.81 1.64 21.54
CA TYR A 396 -30.63 1.74 22.73
C TYR A 396 -31.61 0.57 22.88
N ARG A 397 -32.34 0.20 21.81
CA ARG A 397 -33.31 -0.91 21.84
C ARG A 397 -32.65 -2.26 22.13
N GLU A 398 -31.46 -2.49 21.58
CA GLU A 398 -30.72 -3.76 21.72
C GLU A 398 -29.76 -3.77 22.92
N GLN A 399 -29.71 -2.69 23.71
CA GLN A 399 -28.79 -2.48 24.84
C GLN A 399 -27.31 -2.71 24.45
N ARG A 400 -26.92 -2.10 23.32
CA ARG A 400 -25.58 -2.18 22.73
C ARG A 400 -24.82 -0.89 22.91
N VAL A 401 -23.50 -0.98 23.12
CA VAL A 401 -22.62 0.18 22.97
C VAL A 401 -22.35 0.43 21.48
N LEU A 402 -22.68 1.62 21.01
CA LEU A 402 -22.40 2.08 19.65
C LEU A 402 -20.91 2.40 19.51
N LEU A 403 -20.20 1.57 18.77
CA LEU A 403 -18.84 1.82 18.32
C LEU A 403 -18.89 2.59 16.99
N THR A 404 -18.16 3.69 16.91
CA THR A 404 -18.13 4.54 15.72
C THR A 404 -16.77 5.21 15.52
N ARG A 405 -16.49 5.65 14.29
CA ARG A 405 -15.38 6.60 14.02
C ARG A 405 -15.85 8.01 13.67
N ASP A 406 -17.16 8.24 13.53
CA ASP A 406 -17.71 9.57 13.22
C ASP A 406 -17.77 10.44 14.47
N ALA A 407 -16.95 11.50 14.48
CA ALA A 407 -16.99 12.51 15.53
C ALA A 407 -18.32 13.30 15.59
N LYS A 408 -19.15 13.25 14.53
CA LYS A 408 -20.49 13.85 14.54
C LYS A 408 -21.47 13.05 15.39
N LEU A 409 -21.39 11.72 15.40
CA LEU A 409 -22.28 10.87 16.20
C LEU A 409 -22.10 11.09 17.71
N LEU A 410 -20.89 11.42 18.15
CA LEU A 410 -20.62 11.81 19.55
C LEU A 410 -21.47 13.02 20.02
N ARG A 411 -21.90 13.90 19.12
CA ARG A 411 -22.78 15.04 19.49
C ARG A 411 -24.11 14.58 20.08
N HIS A 412 -24.52 13.34 19.81
CA HIS A 412 -25.77 12.74 20.24
C HIS A 412 -25.61 11.80 21.45
N GLN A 413 -24.45 11.80 22.13
CA GLN A 413 -24.16 10.95 23.30
C GLN A 413 -25.21 11.09 24.42
N TYR A 414 -25.81 12.26 24.56
CA TYR A 414 -26.90 12.54 25.50
C TYR A 414 -28.18 11.72 25.25
N LEU A 415 -28.42 11.25 24.03
CA LEU A 415 -29.63 10.49 23.68
C LEU A 415 -29.59 9.04 24.18
N ILE A 416 -28.39 8.45 24.35
CA ILE A 416 -28.24 7.03 24.73
C ILE A 416 -27.44 6.81 26.02
N LYS A 417 -27.51 7.74 26.98
CA LYS A 417 -26.88 7.61 28.31
C LYS A 417 -25.39 7.21 28.24
N ASN A 418 -24.61 7.91 27.42
CA ASN A 418 -23.18 7.66 27.19
C ASN A 418 -22.80 6.34 26.48
N GLN A 419 -23.75 5.55 25.96
CA GLN A 419 -23.48 4.31 25.22
C GLN A 419 -22.82 4.48 23.83
N ILE A 420 -22.11 5.58 23.56
CA ILE A 420 -21.32 5.78 22.33
C ILE A 420 -19.83 5.79 22.69
N TYR A 421 -19.03 4.98 22.00
CA TYR A 421 -17.58 5.07 22.05
C TYR A 421 -17.00 5.36 20.66
N ARG A 422 -16.10 6.36 20.60
CA ARG A 422 -15.36 6.69 19.38
C ARG A 422 -14.05 5.93 19.34
N VAL A 423 -13.98 4.97 18.42
CA VAL A 423 -12.76 4.22 18.12
C VAL A 423 -11.71 5.17 17.53
N LYS A 424 -10.52 5.18 18.13
CA LYS A 424 -9.41 6.10 17.82
C LYS A 424 -8.53 5.54 16.70
N ASN A 425 -8.29 4.23 16.70
CA ASN A 425 -7.34 3.57 15.81
C ASN A 425 -7.85 3.38 14.37
N LEU A 426 -6.92 3.29 13.43
CA LEU A 426 -7.21 3.16 11.99
C LEU A 426 -7.15 1.70 11.50
N LEU A 427 -6.27 0.88 12.09
CA LEU A 427 -6.04 -0.50 11.66
C LEU A 427 -6.95 -1.47 12.42
N LYS A 428 -7.58 -2.42 11.73
CA LYS A 428 -8.60 -3.33 12.31
C LYS A 428 -8.11 -4.10 13.55
N ASN A 429 -6.84 -4.47 13.60
CA ASN A 429 -6.27 -5.21 14.72
C ASN A 429 -6.06 -4.27 15.93
N GLU A 430 -5.60 -3.05 15.71
CA GLU A 430 -5.48 -2.01 16.74
C GLU A 430 -6.85 -1.54 17.25
N GLN A 431 -7.88 -1.57 16.39
CA GLN A 431 -9.28 -1.30 16.77
C GLN A 431 -9.83 -2.40 17.68
N LEU A 432 -9.51 -3.67 17.43
CA LEU A 432 -9.89 -4.79 18.30
C LEU A 432 -9.22 -4.65 19.67
N LEU A 433 -7.89 -4.43 19.69
CA LEU A 433 -7.14 -4.24 20.93
C LEU A 433 -7.66 -3.03 21.72
N GLU A 434 -7.95 -1.91 21.05
CA GLU A 434 -8.53 -0.72 21.69
C GLU A 434 -9.85 -1.04 22.41
N VAL A 435 -10.74 -1.82 21.78
CA VAL A 435 -12.04 -2.19 22.38
C VAL A 435 -11.85 -3.19 23.52
N ILE A 436 -10.97 -4.19 23.38
CA ILE A 436 -10.67 -5.15 24.45
C ILE A 436 -10.11 -4.42 25.68
N GLU A 437 -9.12 -3.52 25.50
CA GLU A 437 -8.52 -2.75 26.57
C GLU A 437 -9.50 -1.74 27.21
N THR A 438 -10.29 -1.03 26.39
CA THR A 438 -11.21 0.01 26.87
C THR A 438 -12.38 -0.56 27.68
N PHE A 439 -12.93 -1.70 27.25
CA PHE A 439 -14.07 -2.35 27.90
C PHE A 439 -13.67 -3.52 28.81
N GLN A 440 -12.36 -3.75 28.99
CA GLN A 440 -11.78 -4.81 29.82
C GLN A 440 -12.34 -6.21 29.51
N LEU A 441 -12.53 -6.49 28.22
CA LEU A 441 -13.19 -7.71 27.74
C LEU A 441 -12.35 -8.95 28.10
N GLN A 442 -12.94 -9.85 28.87
CA GLN A 442 -12.35 -11.16 29.14
C GLN A 442 -12.61 -12.06 27.92
N ILE A 443 -11.55 -12.38 27.19
CA ILE A 443 -11.61 -13.30 26.04
C ILE A 443 -11.12 -14.65 26.54
N ASN A 444 -12.02 -15.64 26.55
CA ASN A 444 -11.71 -17.01 26.93
C ASN A 444 -11.64 -17.90 25.68
N GLU A 445 -10.84 -18.96 25.73
CA GLU A 445 -10.64 -19.89 24.62
C GLU A 445 -11.94 -20.62 24.21
N ASP A 446 -12.82 -20.94 25.17
CA ASP A 446 -14.13 -21.57 24.93
C ASP A 446 -15.13 -20.66 24.20
N GLN A 447 -14.93 -19.34 24.27
CA GLN A 447 -15.78 -18.36 23.59
C GLN A 447 -15.25 -17.97 22.22
N LEU A 448 -13.98 -18.29 21.90
CA LEU A 448 -13.42 -18.05 20.59
C LEU A 448 -14.31 -18.69 19.53
N MET A 449 -14.64 -17.89 18.53
CA MET A 449 -15.45 -18.30 17.39
C MET A 449 -16.83 -18.85 17.71
N SER A 450 -17.38 -18.60 18.90
CA SER A 450 -18.78 -18.95 19.24
C SER A 450 -19.85 -18.22 18.40
N ARG A 451 -19.45 -17.28 17.53
CA ARG A 451 -20.32 -16.42 16.73
C ARG A 451 -19.92 -16.32 15.26
N CYS A 452 -20.93 -16.43 14.40
CA CYS A 452 -20.82 -16.31 12.96
C CYS A 452 -20.35 -14.93 12.54
N THR A 453 -19.18 -14.85 11.89
CA THR A 453 -18.61 -13.59 11.39
C THR A 453 -19.50 -12.88 10.37
N LYS A 454 -20.43 -13.59 9.70
CA LYS A 454 -21.40 -13.04 8.75
C LYS A 454 -22.61 -12.40 9.47
N CYS A 455 -23.38 -13.14 10.25
CA CYS A 455 -24.65 -12.67 10.83
C CYS A 455 -24.66 -12.40 12.35
N ASN A 456 -23.57 -12.68 13.09
CA ASN A 456 -23.48 -12.63 14.57
C ASN A 456 -24.19 -13.77 15.33
N GLY A 457 -24.94 -14.62 14.63
CA GLY A 457 -25.61 -15.81 15.17
C GLY A 457 -24.68 -16.90 15.67
N ARG A 458 -25.22 -17.85 16.45
CA ARG A 458 -24.44 -18.96 17.04
C ARG A 458 -24.19 -20.10 16.05
N PHE A 459 -23.15 -20.86 16.32
CA PHE A 459 -22.87 -22.13 15.63
C PHE A 459 -23.61 -23.30 16.28
N ILE A 460 -23.74 -24.39 15.51
CA ILE A 460 -24.05 -25.72 16.03
C ILE A 460 -23.08 -26.13 17.14
N GLN A 461 -23.55 -26.90 18.13
CA GLN A 461 -22.75 -27.28 19.31
C GLN A 461 -21.75 -28.42 19.07
N LYS A 462 -21.84 -29.11 17.93
CA LYS A 462 -20.97 -30.21 17.54
C LYS A 462 -20.49 -29.94 16.11
N PRO A 463 -19.19 -30.14 15.80
CA PRO A 463 -18.71 -30.06 14.43
C PRO A 463 -19.34 -31.15 13.54
N LEU A 464 -19.55 -30.79 12.28
CA LEU A 464 -19.99 -31.65 11.17
C LEU A 464 -18.79 -32.40 10.60
N THR A 465 -19.02 -33.62 10.12
CA THR A 465 -18.04 -34.33 9.28
C THR A 465 -17.96 -33.71 7.88
N THR A 466 -16.93 -34.07 7.11
CA THR A 466 -16.77 -33.65 5.71
C THR A 466 -18.01 -33.99 4.87
N GLU A 467 -18.61 -35.17 5.06
CA GLU A 467 -19.80 -35.61 4.33
C GLU A 467 -21.04 -34.78 4.70
N GLU A 468 -21.26 -34.56 6.00
CA GLU A 468 -22.37 -33.75 6.50
C GLU A 468 -22.24 -32.28 6.05
N ALA A 469 -21.01 -31.73 6.06
CA ALA A 469 -20.72 -30.40 5.58
C ALA A 469 -20.94 -30.25 4.07
N VAL A 470 -20.57 -31.26 3.28
CA VAL A 470 -20.82 -31.28 1.83
C VAL A 470 -22.31 -31.31 1.52
N GLU A 471 -23.11 -32.10 2.26
CA GLU A 471 -24.57 -32.08 2.12
C GLU A 471 -25.15 -30.71 2.48
N ALA A 472 -24.74 -30.14 3.62
CA ALA A 472 -25.16 -28.83 4.08
C ALA A 472 -24.71 -27.67 3.15
N ALA A 473 -23.65 -27.87 2.37
CA ALA A 473 -23.12 -26.90 1.41
C ALA A 473 -23.86 -26.90 0.06
N LYS A 474 -24.54 -27.99 -0.33
CA LYS A 474 -25.17 -28.15 -1.65
C LYS A 474 -26.09 -26.97 -1.99
N GLY A 475 -25.72 -26.23 -3.04
CA GLY A 475 -26.48 -25.07 -3.53
C GLY A 475 -26.28 -23.76 -2.76
N PHE A 476 -25.58 -23.77 -1.61
CA PHE A 476 -25.36 -22.59 -0.77
C PHE A 476 -23.90 -22.13 -0.74
N GLN A 477 -22.94 -23.05 -0.81
CA GLN A 477 -21.52 -22.77 -0.66
C GLN A 477 -20.69 -23.82 -1.40
N ARG A 478 -19.56 -23.43 -2.00
CA ARG A 478 -18.62 -24.40 -2.59
C ARG A 478 -17.51 -24.71 -1.59
N ILE A 479 -17.44 -25.95 -1.13
CA ILE A 479 -16.30 -26.47 -0.36
C ILE A 479 -15.17 -26.79 -1.37
N PRO A 480 -13.93 -26.30 -1.17
CA PRO A 480 -12.81 -26.59 -2.05
C PRO A 480 -12.40 -28.06 -2.06
N ASP A 481 -12.06 -28.56 -3.24
CA ASP A 481 -11.69 -29.96 -3.50
C ASP A 481 -10.42 -30.40 -2.72
N CYS A 482 -9.59 -29.44 -2.28
CA CYS A 482 -8.41 -29.68 -1.45
C CYS A 482 -8.68 -29.96 0.05
N LEU A 483 -9.91 -29.75 0.54
CA LEU A 483 -10.27 -29.97 1.95
C LEU A 483 -10.73 -31.41 2.24
N PHE A 484 -11.22 -32.13 1.23
CA PHE A 484 -11.78 -33.48 1.39
C PHE A 484 -10.76 -34.53 1.86
N ASN A 485 -9.47 -34.28 1.66
CA ASN A 485 -8.37 -35.19 2.05
C ASN A 485 -7.80 -34.87 3.45
N LYS A 486 -8.42 -33.97 4.22
CA LYS A 486 -8.01 -33.59 5.57
C LYS A 486 -9.15 -33.90 6.55
N ASN A 487 -8.85 -34.45 7.72
CA ASN A 487 -9.80 -34.63 8.82
C ASN A 487 -10.09 -33.26 9.47
N LEU A 488 -10.88 -32.42 8.80
CA LEU A 488 -11.25 -31.09 9.27
C LEU A 488 -12.61 -31.11 9.95
N GLU A 489 -12.73 -30.30 11.00
CA GLU A 489 -14.00 -30.03 11.65
C GLU A 489 -14.71 -28.87 10.95
N PHE A 490 -15.97 -29.09 10.57
CA PHE A 490 -16.81 -28.08 9.93
C PHE A 490 -17.86 -27.56 10.91
N TRP A 491 -18.17 -26.27 10.85
CA TRP A 491 -19.14 -25.64 11.74
C TRP A 491 -20.13 -24.82 10.92
N GLN A 492 -21.43 -25.00 11.19
CA GLN A 492 -22.50 -24.29 10.51
C GLN A 492 -23.16 -23.27 11.44
N CYS A 493 -23.38 -22.05 10.95
CA CYS A 493 -24.19 -21.06 11.64
C CYS A 493 -25.67 -21.44 11.56
N MET A 494 -26.36 -21.49 12.71
CA MET A 494 -27.77 -21.90 12.80
C MET A 494 -28.77 -20.87 12.24
N GLU A 495 -28.33 -19.65 11.92
CA GLU A 495 -29.20 -18.57 11.40
C GLU A 495 -29.06 -18.35 9.89
N CYS A 496 -27.82 -18.32 9.38
CA CYS A 496 -27.53 -17.98 7.99
C CYS A 496 -26.94 -19.12 7.18
N ASN A 497 -26.90 -20.33 7.76
CA ASN A 497 -26.40 -21.59 7.21
C ASN A 497 -24.97 -21.55 6.65
N GLN A 498 -24.22 -20.47 6.91
CA GLN A 498 -22.84 -20.30 6.50
C GLN A 498 -21.99 -21.38 7.16
N LEU A 499 -21.31 -22.18 6.34
CA LEU A 499 -20.34 -23.17 6.77
C LEU A 499 -18.98 -22.54 6.89
N TYR A 500 -18.21 -23.04 7.84
CA TYR A 500 -16.85 -22.66 8.09
C TYR A 500 -16.03 -23.89 8.50
N TRP A 501 -14.71 -23.78 8.38
CA TRP A 501 -13.75 -24.83 8.74
C TRP A 501 -12.43 -24.16 9.17
N GLU A 502 -11.62 -24.90 9.93
CA GLU A 502 -10.24 -24.52 10.25
C GLU A 502 -9.35 -24.66 9.01
N VAL A 503 -8.45 -23.69 8.77
CA VAL A 503 -7.44 -23.75 7.72
C VAL A 503 -6.04 -23.78 8.34
N VAL A 504 -5.47 -24.98 8.45
CA VAL A 504 -4.01 -25.14 8.66
C VAL A 504 -3.28 -24.27 7.62
N PRO A 505 -2.30 -23.41 7.98
CA PRO A 505 -1.82 -22.31 7.12
C PRO A 505 -1.24 -22.73 5.76
N SER A 506 -2.14 -22.95 4.79
CA SER A 506 -1.88 -23.21 3.38
C SER A 506 -2.97 -22.49 2.59
N ASN A 507 -2.58 -21.44 1.86
CA ASN A 507 -3.47 -20.47 1.20
C ASN A 507 -4.65 -21.13 0.49
N SER A 508 -5.90 -20.93 0.95
CA SER A 508 -7.10 -20.88 0.09
C SER A 508 -8.45 -20.72 0.83
N VAL A 509 -9.28 -19.85 0.26
CA VAL A 509 -10.76 -19.82 0.24
C VAL A 509 -11.53 -19.13 1.38
N HIS A 510 -12.46 -18.29 0.93
CA HIS A 510 -13.55 -17.67 1.67
C HIS A 510 -14.49 -18.67 2.39
N SER A 511 -14.14 -19.11 3.60
CA SER A 511 -15.03 -19.19 4.80
C SER A 511 -14.29 -19.79 6.01
N CYS A 512 -13.26 -19.09 6.48
CA CYS A 512 -12.42 -19.61 7.57
C CYS A 512 -13.05 -19.40 8.96
N LEU A 513 -13.01 -20.43 9.81
CA LEU A 513 -12.93 -20.29 11.27
C LEU A 513 -11.44 -20.21 11.65
N PHE A 514 -10.79 -19.18 11.11
CA PHE A 514 -9.34 -19.00 10.96
C PHE A 514 -8.68 -19.95 9.94
#